data_AF-A0A0B0HCM0-F1
#
_entry.id   AF-A0A0B0HCM0-F1
#
_cell.length_a   1.000
_cell.length_b   1.000
_cell.length_c   1.000
_cell.angle_alpha   90.00
_cell.angle_beta   90.00
_cell.angle_gamma   90.00
#
_symmetry.space_group_name_H-M   'P 1'
#
loop_
_entity.id
_entity.type
_entity.pdbx_description
1 polymer ?
#
loop_
_entity_poly.entity_id
_entity_poly.type
_entity_poly.pdbx_seq_one_letter_code
_entity_poly.pdbx_strand_id
1 'polypeptide(L)'
;MSVEIPERDGDGYLRSMADWTPEIGRAMAEADGFELDDDKWDQIMKAREYYDDENVVPAIRIFSKYIGVDKKILFKQWTTGPMKPITKYGGLPKPTGCV
;
A
#
# COMPACT_ATOMS: atom_id res chain seq x y z
N MET A 1 4.61 -6.31 -21.78
CA MET A 1 5.78 -6.04 -20.91
C MET A 1 5.57 -6.91 -19.69
N SER A 2 6.44 -7.89 -19.46
CA SER A 2 6.34 -8.73 -18.26
C SER A 2 7.05 -7.97 -17.13
N VAL A 3 6.30 -7.43 -16.19
CA VAL A 3 6.88 -6.86 -14.98
C VAL A 3 7.29 -8.02 -14.08
N GLU A 4 8.58 -8.17 -13.83
CA GLU A 4 9.09 -9.19 -12.91
C GLU A 4 8.86 -8.71 -11.48
N ILE A 5 7.95 -9.39 -10.76
CA ILE A 5 7.68 -9.10 -9.35
C ILE A 5 8.85 -9.66 -8.53
N PRO A 6 9.54 -8.84 -7.70
CA PRO A 6 10.64 -9.29 -6.85
C PRO A 6 10.20 -10.32 -5.81
N GLU A 7 11.16 -10.90 -5.09
CA GLU A 7 10.87 -11.87 -4.04
C GLU A 7 9.96 -11.25 -2.95
N ARG A 8 8.83 -11.92 -2.72
CA ARG A 8 7.84 -11.55 -1.72
C ARG A 8 7.93 -12.49 -0.53
N ASP A 9 7.70 -11.95 0.65
CA ASP A 9 7.53 -12.70 1.89
C ASP A 9 6.19 -13.45 1.90
N GLY A 10 6.01 -14.39 2.84
CA GLY A 10 4.80 -15.21 2.94
C GLY A 10 3.48 -14.45 3.12
N ASP A 11 3.51 -13.21 3.61
CA ASP A 11 2.32 -12.33 3.69
C ASP A 11 2.12 -11.47 2.42
N GLY A 12 2.99 -11.64 1.42
CA GLY A 12 2.93 -10.98 0.12
C GLY A 12 3.60 -9.60 0.05
N TYR A 13 4.42 -9.23 1.04
CA TYR A 13 5.19 -7.99 1.05
C TYR A 13 6.52 -8.17 0.33
N LEU A 14 7.06 -7.11 -0.27
CA LEU A 14 8.41 -7.16 -0.84
C LEU A 14 9.45 -7.37 0.26
N ARG A 15 10.44 -8.25 -0.01
CA ARG A 15 11.62 -8.43 0.85
C ARG A 15 12.40 -7.12 1.06
N SER A 16 12.45 -6.31 0.01
CA SER A 16 13.24 -5.09 -0.07
C SER A 16 12.40 -3.98 -0.68
N MET A 17 12.30 -2.84 0.01
CA MET A 17 11.54 -1.68 -0.49
C MET A 17 12.24 -0.97 -1.66
N ALA A 18 13.56 -1.16 -1.77
CA ALA A 18 14.37 -0.63 -2.85
C ALA A 18 14.01 -1.26 -4.21
N ASP A 19 13.55 -2.51 -4.20
CA ASP A 19 13.08 -3.21 -5.38
C ASP A 19 11.66 -2.80 -5.78
N TRP A 20 10.95 -2.03 -4.94
CA TRP A 20 9.61 -1.58 -5.29
C TRP A 20 9.66 -0.49 -6.37
N THR A 21 8.80 -0.64 -7.38
CA THR A 21 8.47 0.39 -8.35
C THR A 21 6.96 0.52 -8.51
N PRO A 22 6.46 1.64 -9.05
CA PRO A 22 5.05 1.80 -9.42
C PRO A 22 4.51 0.64 -10.27
N GLU A 23 5.33 0.13 -11.19
CA GLU A 23 4.98 -0.99 -12.06
C GLU A 23 4.85 -2.30 -11.27
N ILE A 24 5.77 -2.56 -10.33
CA ILE A 24 5.72 -3.73 -9.46
C ILE A 24 4.51 -3.66 -8.53
N GLY A 25 4.22 -2.50 -7.94
CA GLY A 25 3.04 -2.30 -7.09
C GLY A 25 1.74 -2.67 -7.81
N ARG A 26 1.59 -2.21 -9.07
CA ARG A 26 0.44 -2.56 -9.92
C ARG A 26 0.45 -4.03 -10.31
N ALA A 27 1.58 -4.58 -10.74
CA ALA A 27 1.72 -5.99 -11.10
C ALA A 27 1.39 -6.92 -9.92
N MET A 28 1.77 -6.55 -8.69
CA MET A 28 1.43 -7.32 -7.48
C MET A 28 -0.07 -7.35 -7.23
N ALA A 29 -0.77 -6.24 -7.41
CA ALA A 29 -2.21 -6.22 -7.24
C ALA A 29 -2.92 -6.99 -8.35
N GLU A 30 -2.49 -6.84 -9.60
CA GLU A 30 -3.00 -7.63 -10.72
C GLU A 30 -2.79 -9.14 -10.48
N ALA A 31 -1.60 -9.54 -10.01
CA ALA A 31 -1.28 -10.92 -9.67
C ALA A 31 -2.10 -11.47 -8.49
N ASP A 32 -2.43 -10.64 -7.49
CA ASP A 32 -3.35 -10.98 -6.39
C ASP A 32 -4.84 -10.92 -6.83
N GLY A 33 -5.15 -10.50 -8.07
CA GLY A 33 -6.52 -10.31 -8.56
C GLY A 33 -7.25 -9.12 -7.91
N PHE A 34 -6.49 -8.14 -7.42
CA PHE A 34 -6.99 -6.97 -6.73
C PHE A 34 -7.08 -5.77 -7.69
N GLU A 35 -8.29 -5.22 -7.85
CA GLU A 35 -8.52 -4.01 -8.66
C GLU A 35 -8.01 -2.76 -7.94
N LEU A 36 -6.82 -2.30 -8.33
CA LEU A 36 -6.30 -0.98 -8.00
C LEU A 36 -6.90 0.06 -8.95
N ASP A 37 -7.84 0.84 -8.41
CA ASP A 37 -8.38 2.02 -9.06
C ASP A 37 -7.41 3.20 -8.91
N ASP A 38 -7.55 4.26 -9.70
CA ASP A 38 -6.72 5.46 -9.60
C ASP A 38 -6.80 6.08 -8.20
N ASP A 39 -7.99 6.10 -7.58
CA ASP A 39 -8.16 6.53 -6.19
C ASP A 39 -7.36 5.67 -5.20
N LYS A 40 -7.34 4.34 -5.40
CA LYS A 40 -6.59 3.41 -4.54
C LYS A 40 -5.09 3.52 -4.77
N TRP A 41 -4.71 3.80 -6.01
CA TRP A 41 -3.32 4.00 -6.41
C TRP A 41 -2.76 5.30 -5.84
N ASP A 42 -3.51 6.40 -5.90
CA ASP A 42 -3.13 7.67 -5.29
C ASP A 42 -2.91 7.51 -3.78
N GLN A 43 -3.78 6.74 -3.11
CA GLN A 43 -3.60 6.41 -1.69
C GLN A 43 -2.28 5.69 -1.39
N ILE A 44 -1.90 4.72 -2.24
CA ILE A 44 -0.61 4.02 -2.10
C ILE A 44 0.56 4.99 -2.25
N MET A 45 0.50 5.84 -3.28
CA MET A 45 1.53 6.84 -3.53
C MET A 45 1.64 7.83 -2.38
N LYS A 46 0.51 8.29 -1.82
CA LYS A 46 0.45 9.18 -0.66
C LYS A 46 1.03 8.56 0.60
N ALA A 47 0.77 7.26 0.84
CA ALA A 47 1.37 6.56 1.97
C ALA A 47 2.89 6.44 1.81
N ARG A 48 3.37 6.27 0.58
CA ARG A 48 4.81 6.23 0.27
C ARG A 48 5.46 7.60 0.40
N GLU A 49 4.81 8.66 -0.08
CA GLU A 49 5.24 10.05 0.11
C GLU A 49 5.37 10.39 1.60
N TYR A 50 4.40 9.97 2.42
CA TYR A 50 4.48 10.12 3.87
C TYR A 50 5.67 9.33 4.47
N TYR A 51 5.91 8.11 4.00
CA TYR A 51 7.04 7.31 4.49
C TYR A 51 8.38 7.89 4.07
N ASP A 52 8.50 8.48 2.89
CA ASP A 52 9.74 9.14 2.44
C ASP A 52 10.09 10.33 3.35
N ASP A 53 9.09 11.11 3.72
CA ASP A 53 9.24 12.29 4.59
C ASP A 53 9.48 11.90 6.06
N GLU A 54 8.65 11.00 6.60
CA GLU A 54 8.62 10.70 8.04
C GLU A 54 9.33 9.40 8.42
N ASN A 55 9.77 8.61 7.42
CA ASN A 55 10.41 7.28 7.58
C ASN A 55 9.58 6.30 8.41
N VAL A 56 8.25 6.51 8.47
CA VAL A 56 7.31 5.71 9.24
C VAL A 56 6.00 5.52 8.48
N VAL A 57 5.42 4.33 8.60
CA VAL A 57 4.14 4.02 7.97
C VAL A 57 3.03 4.77 8.71
N PRO A 58 2.23 5.60 8.03
CA PRO A 58 1.16 6.35 8.69
C PRO A 58 0.09 5.39 9.21
N ALA A 59 -0.40 5.62 10.43
CA ALA A 59 -1.58 4.90 10.92
C ALA A 59 -2.82 5.34 10.11
N ILE A 60 -3.85 4.48 10.01
CA ILE A 60 -5.09 4.77 9.27
C ILE A 60 -5.73 6.12 9.65
N ARG A 61 -5.60 6.55 10.92
CA ARG A 61 -6.12 7.84 11.39
C ARG A 61 -5.34 9.02 10.81
N ILE A 62 -4.01 8.92 10.75
CA ILE A 62 -3.14 9.94 10.16
C ILE A 62 -3.35 9.96 8.66
N PHE A 63 -3.32 8.78 8.04
CA PHE A 63 -3.54 8.63 6.61
C PHE A 63 -4.87 9.24 6.16
N SER A 64 -5.98 8.92 6.85
CA SER A 64 -7.31 9.50 6.56
C SER A 64 -7.33 11.03 6.61
N LYS A 65 -6.55 11.64 7.52
CA LYS A 65 -6.41 13.10 7.58
C LYS A 65 -5.52 13.65 6.47
N TYR A 66 -4.46 12.92 6.15
CA TYR A 66 -3.47 13.31 5.14
C TYR A 66 -4.09 13.42 3.75
N ILE A 67 -4.88 12.41 3.33
CA ILE A 67 -5.60 12.42 2.05
C ILE A 67 -6.95 13.14 2.13
N GLY A 68 -7.39 13.57 3.32
CA GLY A 68 -8.69 14.21 3.53
C GLY A 68 -9.91 13.29 3.34
N VAL A 69 -9.72 11.97 3.32
CA VAL A 69 -10.78 10.97 3.12
C VAL A 69 -11.17 10.35 4.46
N ASP A 70 -12.47 10.29 4.76
CA ASP A 70 -12.93 9.69 6.01
C ASP A 70 -12.58 8.20 6.09
N LYS A 71 -12.16 7.75 7.28
CA LYS A 71 -11.87 6.33 7.56
C LYS A 71 -12.99 5.39 7.09
N LYS A 72 -14.26 5.78 7.20
CA LYS A 72 -15.39 4.95 6.76
C LYS A 72 -15.37 4.68 5.26
N ILE A 73 -14.93 5.65 4.46
CA ILE A 73 -14.80 5.52 3.00
C ILE A 73 -13.65 4.57 2.69
N LEU A 74 -12.51 4.74 3.34
CA LEU A 74 -11.38 3.82 3.20
C LEU A 74 -11.76 2.39 3.59
N PHE A 75 -12.44 2.20 4.72
CA PHE A 75 -12.93 0.88 5.13
C PHE A 75 -13.93 0.29 4.12
N LYS A 76 -14.79 1.11 3.50
CA LYS A 76 -15.67 0.65 2.41
C LYS A 76 -14.91 0.25 1.15
N GLN A 77 -13.94 1.06 0.71
CA GLN A 77 -13.17 0.79 -0.50
C GLN A 77 -12.26 -0.44 -0.34
N TRP A 78 -11.72 -0.65 0.85
CA TRP A 78 -10.70 -1.67 1.08
C TRP A 78 -11.19 -2.90 1.84
N THR A 79 -12.43 -2.89 2.38
CA THR A 79 -13.19 -3.97 3.06
C THR A 79 -12.48 -4.69 4.23
N THR A 80 -11.22 -5.09 4.08
CA THR A 80 -10.37 -5.84 5.01
C THR A 80 -9.17 -4.99 5.48
N GLY A 81 -9.45 -3.76 5.91
CA GLY A 81 -8.45 -2.85 6.49
C GLY A 81 -7.53 -2.20 5.45
N PRO A 82 -7.68 -0.90 5.13
CA PRO A 82 -7.01 -0.24 4.00
C PRO A 82 -5.48 -0.25 4.09
N MET A 83 -4.93 -0.20 5.30
CA MET A 83 -3.47 -0.11 5.48
C MET A 83 -2.73 -1.35 4.99
N LYS A 84 -3.31 -2.56 5.10
CA LYS A 84 -2.64 -3.80 4.70
C LYS A 84 -2.33 -3.82 3.19
N PRO A 85 -3.32 -3.68 2.29
CA PRO A 85 -3.03 -3.62 0.85
C PRO A 85 -2.30 -2.33 0.46
N ILE A 86 -2.56 -1.18 1.08
CA ILE A 86 -1.82 0.07 0.79
C ILE A 86 -0.31 -0.12 1.03
N THR A 87 0.07 -0.70 2.18
CA THR A 87 1.48 -0.91 2.51
C THR A 87 2.09 -2.05 1.71
N LYS A 88 1.35 -3.15 1.51
CA LYS A 88 1.76 -4.27 0.68
C LYS A 88 2.06 -3.83 -0.76
N TYR A 89 1.09 -3.21 -1.44
CA TYR A 89 1.23 -2.76 -2.83
C TYR A 89 2.09 -1.51 -2.97
N GLY A 90 2.26 -0.72 -1.91
CA GLY A 90 3.19 0.40 -1.84
C GLY A 90 4.64 0.02 -1.57
N GLY A 91 4.93 -1.27 -1.36
CA GLY A 91 6.27 -1.74 -1.02
C GLY A 91 6.79 -1.15 0.29
N LEU A 92 5.88 -0.83 1.21
CA LEU A 92 6.17 -0.30 2.53
C LEU A 92 6.36 -1.46 3.52
N PRO A 93 7.03 -1.25 4.67
CA PRO A 93 7.19 -2.30 5.66
C PRO A 93 5.82 -2.68 6.23
N LYS A 94 5.70 -3.92 6.73
CA LYS A 94 4.51 -4.35 7.46
C LYS A 94 4.24 -3.35 8.59
N PRO A 95 3.02 -2.80 8.69
CA PRO A 95 2.69 -1.88 9.78
C PRO A 95 2.82 -2.63 11.11
N THR A 96 3.68 -2.15 12.00
CA THR A 96 3.94 -2.74 13.33
C THR A 96 2.74 -2.63 14.28
N GLY A 97 1.59 -2.13 13.81
CA GLY A 97 0.36 -2.09 14.56
C GLY A 97 -0.33 -3.44 14.53
N CYS A 98 0.00 -4.31 15.49
CA CYS A 98 -0.95 -5.33 15.94
C CYS A 98 -2.30 -4.63 16.19
N VAL A 99 -3.34 -5.08 15.49
CA VAL A 99 -4.71 -4.91 15.94
C VAL A 99 -4.97 -5.79 17.15
#